data_AF-A0A369KL42-F1
#
_entry.id   AF-A0A369KL42-F1
#
_cell.length_a   1.000
_cell.length_b   1.000
_cell.length_c   1.000
_cell.angle_alpha   90.00
_cell.angle_beta   90.00
_cell.angle_gamma   90.00
#
_symmetry.space_group_name_H-M   'P 1'
#
loop_
_entity.id
_entity.type
_entity.pdbx_description
1 polymer ?
#
loop_
_entity_poly.entity_id
_entity_poly.type
_entity_poly.pdbx_seq_one_letter_code
_entity_poly.pdbx_strand_id
1 'polypeptide(L)'
;MAGCGFGSQVMGENGNQVFAATTNGSLFGSQFFGITSGTSNCLEPSQEVALTAQQRFIADNFSALSKEIAQGDGESLKAFSSTFGCKKDIYPNFAVKLQNSYEKIFISPGSMAALEVIQSEIKNDPVLVNGCSLII
;
A
#
# COMPACT_ATOMS: atom_id res chain seq x y z
N MET A 1 -17.24 0.80 -9.07
CA MET A 1 -16.29 0.07 -8.22
C MET A 1 -16.48 0.58 -6.81
N ALA A 2 -17.12 -0.22 -5.96
CA ALA A 2 -17.34 0.12 -4.56
C ALA A 2 -16.03 -0.04 -3.82
N GLY A 3 -15.50 1.07 -3.31
CA GLY A 3 -14.30 1.08 -2.50
C GLY A 3 -14.54 0.36 -1.18
N CYS A 4 -13.62 -0.52 -0.84
CA CYS A 4 -13.50 -1.12 0.48
C CYS A 4 -12.99 -0.10 1.48
N GLY A 5 -13.89 0.78 1.91
CA GLY A 5 -13.74 1.62 3.08
C GLY A 5 -14.58 1.06 4.22
N PHE A 6 -13.98 0.95 5.41
CA PHE A 6 -14.54 0.47 6.67
C PHE A 6 -15.64 1.40 7.23
N GLY A 7 -16.67 1.72 6.44
CA GLY A 7 -17.69 2.70 6.82
C GLY A 7 -18.97 2.72 5.98
N SER A 8 -19.27 1.70 5.17
CA SER A 8 -20.50 1.70 4.36
C SER A 8 -21.30 0.40 4.37
N GLN A 9 -21.18 -0.40 5.44
CA GLN A 9 -22.12 -1.50 5.73
C GLN A 9 -23.07 -1.10 6.88
N VAL A 10 -23.51 0.16 6.89
CA VAL A 10 -24.64 0.62 7.70
C VAL A 10 -25.71 1.12 6.72
N MET A 11 -26.35 0.18 6.02
CA MET A 11 -27.82 0.08 5.88
C MET A 11 -28.23 -0.86 4.74
N GLY A 12 -29.03 -1.86 5.12
CA GLY A 12 -29.94 -2.62 4.25
C GLY A 12 -29.29 -3.84 3.58
N GLU A 13 -29.68 -5.08 3.83
CA GLU A 13 -30.81 -5.60 4.60
C GLU A 13 -30.49 -7.08 4.89
N ASN A 14 -30.73 -7.53 6.13
CA ASN A 14 -30.48 -8.88 6.68
C ASN A 14 -29.09 -9.13 7.28
N GLY A 15 -28.98 -8.84 8.57
CA GLY A 15 -27.75 -8.86 9.35
C GLY A 15 -27.27 -10.24 9.81
N ASN A 16 -25.94 -10.37 9.91
CA ASN A 16 -25.21 -10.89 11.08
C ASN A 16 -23.70 -10.78 10.81
N GLN A 17 -23.12 -9.59 10.97
CA GLN A 17 -21.65 -9.41 11.04
C GLN A 17 -21.19 -8.96 12.44
N VAL A 18 -21.95 -9.37 13.46
CA VAL A 18 -21.50 -9.38 14.86
C VAL A 18 -21.11 -10.81 15.23
N PHE A 19 -20.19 -11.39 14.46
CA PHE A 19 -19.42 -12.56 14.90
C PHE A 19 -17.90 -12.29 14.81
N ALA A 20 -17.52 -11.02 14.66
CA ALA A 20 -16.13 -10.56 14.78
C ALA A 20 -15.74 -10.19 16.22
N ALA A 21 -16.64 -10.33 17.19
CA ALA A 21 -16.31 -10.12 18.59
C ALA A 21 -17.13 -11.05 19.47
N THR A 22 -16.43 -11.90 20.23
CA THR A 22 -16.94 -12.60 21.41
C THR A 22 -18.01 -13.67 21.15
N THR A 23 -17.57 -14.93 21.00
CA THR A 23 -18.27 -16.06 21.65
C THR A 23 -17.28 -17.17 21.96
N ASN A 24 -16.87 -17.18 23.24
CA ASN A 24 -16.43 -18.28 24.09
C ASN A 24 -15.70 -19.48 23.47
N GLY A 25 -14.41 -19.58 23.77
CA GLY A 25 -13.62 -20.79 23.57
C GLY A 25 -12.28 -20.68 24.27
N SER A 26 -12.29 -20.94 25.56
CA SER A 26 -11.10 -21.24 26.35
C SER A 26 -10.12 -22.17 25.61
N LEU A 27 -8.83 -21.86 25.80
CA LEU A 27 -7.68 -22.76 25.74
C LEU A 27 -6.98 -22.94 24.38
N PHE A 28 -5.75 -22.41 24.38
CA PHE A 28 -4.51 -23.04 23.91
C PHE A 28 -4.44 -23.51 22.45
N GLY A 29 -3.61 -22.79 21.70
CA GLY A 29 -2.77 -23.43 20.68
C GLY A 29 -3.04 -22.98 19.26
N SER A 30 -2.10 -22.23 18.71
CA SER A 30 -1.73 -22.19 17.28
C SER A 30 -2.61 -21.52 16.21
N GLN A 31 -3.84 -21.03 16.47
CA GLN A 31 -4.68 -20.47 15.38
C GLN A 31 -4.54 -18.96 15.11
N PHE A 32 -3.65 -18.23 15.82
CA PHE A 32 -3.44 -16.80 15.55
C PHE A 32 -2.62 -16.52 14.27
N PHE A 33 -2.06 -17.56 13.64
CA PHE A 33 -1.31 -17.41 12.39
C PHE A 33 -2.21 -17.40 11.13
N GLY A 34 -3.50 -17.73 11.27
CA GLY A 34 -4.45 -17.80 10.14
C GLY A 34 -5.34 -16.57 9.94
N ILE A 35 -5.51 -15.72 10.96
CA ILE A 35 -6.44 -14.57 10.88
C ILE A 35 -5.79 -13.34 10.21
N THR A 36 -4.46 -13.29 10.07
CA THR A 36 -3.80 -12.26 9.23
C THR A 36 -3.85 -12.60 7.72
N SER A 37 -4.32 -13.78 7.33
CA SER A 37 -4.54 -14.16 5.93
C SER A 37 -5.99 -13.98 5.46
N GLY A 38 -6.85 -13.35 6.29
CA GLY A 38 -8.31 -13.38 6.13
C GLY A 38 -9.01 -12.06 5.80
N THR A 39 -8.30 -10.95 5.65
CA THR A 39 -8.90 -9.68 5.14
C THR A 39 -8.71 -9.50 3.64
N SER A 40 -8.56 -10.60 2.89
CA SER A 40 -8.30 -10.63 1.45
C SER A 40 -9.53 -10.40 0.56
N ASN A 41 -10.69 -10.09 1.12
CA ASN A 41 -11.93 -10.01 0.33
C ASN A 41 -12.18 -8.62 -0.31
N CYS A 42 -11.14 -7.79 -0.43
CA CYS A 42 -11.26 -6.41 -0.90
C CYS A 42 -10.23 -5.99 -1.96
N LEU A 43 -9.17 -6.76 -2.11
CA LEU A 43 -8.16 -6.58 -3.15
C LEU A 43 -8.13 -7.86 -3.98
N GLU A 44 -7.96 -7.73 -5.29
CA GLU A 44 -7.68 -8.91 -6.10
C GLU A 44 -6.41 -9.59 -5.56
N PRO A 45 -6.27 -10.92 -5.62
CA PRO A 45 -5.10 -11.63 -5.08
C PRO A 45 -3.78 -11.11 -5.66
N SER A 46 -3.79 -10.59 -6.89
CA SER A 46 -2.67 -9.89 -7.51
C SER A 46 -2.32 -8.55 -6.85
N GLN A 47 -3.33 -7.80 -6.41
CA GLN A 47 -3.17 -6.51 -5.72
C GLN A 47 -2.72 -6.69 -4.27
N GLU A 48 -3.23 -7.70 -3.56
CA GLU A 48 -2.77 -8.00 -2.19
C GLU A 48 -1.28 -8.38 -2.16
N VAL A 49 -0.85 -9.20 -3.13
CA VAL A 49 0.57 -9.55 -3.29
C VAL A 49 1.41 -8.31 -3.61
N ALA A 50 0.91 -7.41 -4.46
CA ALA A 50 1.59 -6.16 -4.79
C ALA A 50 1.70 -5.22 -3.57
N LEU A 51 0.64 -5.09 -2.75
CA LEU A 51 0.66 -4.28 -1.53
C LEU A 51 1.71 -4.79 -0.55
N THR A 52 1.71 -6.11 -0.34
CA THR A 52 2.66 -6.78 0.56
C THR A 52 4.09 -6.60 0.07
N ALA A 53 4.32 -6.70 -1.24
CA ALA A 53 5.62 -6.46 -1.85
C ALA A 53 6.07 -5.00 -1.67
N GLN A 54 5.18 -4.02 -1.88
CA GLN A 54 5.47 -2.59 -1.67
C GLN A 54 5.82 -2.28 -0.21
N GLN A 55 5.03 -2.79 0.74
CA GLN A 55 5.26 -2.63 2.18
C GLN A 55 6.59 -3.23 2.63
N ARG A 56 6.91 -4.45 2.16
CA ARG A 56 8.17 -5.10 2.48
C ARG A 56 9.34 -4.33 1.87
N PHE A 57 9.24 -3.96 0.60
CA PHE A 57 10.30 -3.25 -0.10
C PHE A 57 10.64 -1.92 0.58
N ILE A 58 9.64 -1.11 0.93
CA ILE A 58 9.89 0.17 1.60
C ILE A 58 10.41 -0.02 3.02
N ALA A 59 10.01 -1.07 3.74
CA ALA A 59 10.55 -1.38 5.05
C ALA A 59 12.03 -1.77 5.00
N ASP A 60 12.40 -2.65 4.06
CA ASP A 60 13.79 -3.11 3.88
C ASP A 60 14.71 -1.99 3.33
N ASN A 61 14.17 -1.09 2.50
CA ASN A 61 14.97 -0.08 1.79
C ASN A 61 14.68 1.36 2.25
N PHE A 62 14.02 1.57 3.39
CA PHE A 62 13.53 2.90 3.80
C PHE A 62 14.62 3.99 3.79
N SER A 63 15.80 3.70 4.33
CA SER A 63 16.91 4.66 4.38
C SER A 63 17.50 4.96 3.01
N ALA A 64 17.61 3.95 2.14
CA ALA A 64 18.09 4.13 0.77
C ALA A 64 17.08 4.94 -0.05
N LEU A 65 15.79 4.56 0.02
CA LEU A 65 14.70 5.26 -0.65
C LEU A 65 14.59 6.72 -0.22
N SER A 66 14.73 7.03 1.07
CA SER A 66 14.77 8.42 1.53
C SER A 66 15.86 9.23 0.83
N LYS A 67 17.08 8.70 0.75
CA LYS A 67 18.19 9.39 0.06
C LYS A 67 17.96 9.52 -1.44
N GLU A 68 17.55 8.44 -2.09
CA GLU A 68 17.35 8.39 -3.54
C GLU A 68 16.15 9.23 -3.99
N ILE A 69 15.07 9.29 -3.21
CA ILE A 69 13.94 10.19 -3.48
C ILE A 69 14.38 11.65 -3.34
N ALA A 70 15.19 11.99 -2.33
CA ALA A 70 15.73 13.34 -2.19
C ALA A 70 16.63 13.72 -3.39
N GLN A 71 17.41 12.77 -3.90
CA GLN A 71 18.27 12.94 -5.07
C GLN A 71 17.48 12.98 -6.39
N GLY A 72 16.30 12.37 -6.44
CA GLY A 72 15.45 12.28 -7.64
C GLY A 72 15.87 11.17 -8.61
N ASP A 73 16.81 10.32 -8.24
CA ASP A 73 17.22 9.13 -9.01
C ASP A 73 17.87 8.10 -8.07
N GLY A 74 17.79 6.83 -8.43
CA GLY A 74 18.42 5.76 -7.67
C GLY A 74 17.95 4.37 -8.07
N GLU A 75 18.77 3.36 -7.76
CA GLU A 75 18.50 1.96 -8.10
C GLU A 75 17.35 1.40 -7.25
N SER A 76 17.32 1.71 -5.96
CA SER A 76 16.24 1.32 -5.05
C SER A 76 14.92 1.98 -5.46
N LEU A 77 14.95 3.25 -5.88
CA LEU A 77 13.80 4.01 -6.36
C LEU A 77 13.23 3.42 -7.67
N LYS A 78 14.11 2.97 -8.56
CA LYS A 78 13.73 2.30 -9.82
C LYS A 78 13.17 0.90 -9.59
N ALA A 79 13.75 0.16 -8.66
CA ALA A 79 13.18 -1.10 -8.21
C ALA A 79 11.81 -0.88 -7.54
N PHE A 80 11.67 0.18 -6.73
CA PHE A 80 10.42 0.52 -6.07
C PHE A 80 9.32 0.89 -7.07
N SER A 81 9.60 1.70 -8.10
CA SER A 81 8.61 1.98 -9.16
C SER A 81 8.14 0.70 -9.89
N SER A 82 9.00 -0.30 -9.97
CA SER A 82 8.66 -1.60 -10.57
C SER A 82 7.65 -2.38 -9.70
N THR A 83 7.65 -2.19 -8.37
CA THR A 83 6.64 -2.78 -7.45
C THR A 83 5.24 -2.17 -7.64
N PHE A 84 5.14 -0.98 -8.22
CA PHE A 84 3.88 -0.37 -8.67
C PHE A 84 3.52 -0.76 -10.11
N GLY A 85 4.33 -1.60 -10.77
CA GLY A 85 4.14 -1.96 -12.16
C GLY A 85 4.28 -0.78 -13.12
N CYS A 86 5.09 0.23 -12.76
CA CYS A 86 5.34 1.37 -13.63
C CYS A 86 6.20 1.00 -14.84
N LYS A 87 5.84 1.51 -16.02
CA LYS A 87 6.68 1.41 -17.22
C LYS A 87 7.98 2.20 -17.06
N LYS A 88 9.04 1.78 -17.75
CA LYS A 88 10.36 2.46 -17.71
C LYS A 88 10.26 3.92 -18.16
N ASP A 89 9.41 4.24 -19.13
CA ASP A 89 9.20 5.60 -19.63
C ASP A 89 8.53 6.52 -18.60
N ILE A 90 7.87 5.96 -17.58
CA ILE A 90 7.14 6.69 -16.54
C ILE A 90 8.01 6.92 -15.30
N TYR A 91 9.11 6.17 -15.16
CA TYR A 91 10.08 6.36 -14.08
C TYR A 91 10.52 7.82 -13.84
N PRO A 92 10.88 8.63 -14.85
CA PRO A 92 11.29 10.02 -14.61
C PRO A 92 10.17 10.85 -13.97
N ASN A 93 8.91 10.68 -14.42
CA ASN A 93 7.76 11.33 -13.79
C ASN A 93 7.54 10.84 -12.35
N PHE A 94 7.72 9.55 -12.11
CA PHE A 94 7.59 8.94 -10.79
C PHE A 94 8.62 9.51 -9.81
N ALA A 95 9.88 9.55 -10.22
CA ALA A 95 10.98 10.06 -9.39
C ALA A 95 10.81 11.54 -9.07
N VAL A 96 10.48 12.37 -10.07
CA VAL A 96 10.22 13.81 -9.89
C VAL A 96 9.01 14.05 -8.98
N LYS A 97 7.94 13.27 -9.12
CA LYS A 97 6.74 13.40 -8.28
C LYS A 97 7.07 13.12 -6.81
N LEU A 98 7.80 12.04 -6.55
CA LEU A 98 8.23 11.67 -5.19
C LEU A 98 9.21 12.67 -4.60
N GLN A 99 10.15 13.18 -5.40
CA GLN A 99 11.09 14.21 -4.97
C GLN A 99 10.37 15.50 -4.57
N ASN A 100 9.42 15.97 -5.38
CA ASN A 100 8.62 17.16 -5.08
C ASN A 100 7.76 17.00 -3.82
N SER A 101 7.33 15.77 -3.54
CA SER A 101 6.54 15.44 -2.35
C SER A 101 7.41 14.86 -1.22
N TYR A 102 8.74 14.96 -1.30
CA TYR A 102 9.67 14.37 -0.33
C TYR A 102 9.36 14.85 1.09
N GLU A 103 9.19 16.16 1.27
CA GLU A 103 8.86 16.72 2.58
C GLU A 103 7.58 16.10 3.11
N LYS A 104 6.54 15.92 2.27
CA LYS A 104 5.27 15.30 2.68
C LYS A 104 5.41 13.82 3.04
N ILE A 105 6.19 13.08 2.25
CA ILE A 105 6.40 11.64 2.41
C ILE A 105 7.12 11.34 3.73
N PHE A 106 8.06 12.19 4.12
CA PHE A 106 8.92 11.97 5.29
C PHE A 106 8.61 12.89 6.48
N ILE A 107 7.41 13.53 6.54
CA ILE A 107 6.92 14.27 7.72
C ILE A 107 6.88 13.36 8.96
N SER A 108 6.36 12.14 8.80
CA SER A 108 6.18 11.18 9.89
C SER A 108 7.26 10.10 9.81
N PRO A 109 7.92 9.76 10.93
CA PRO A 109 8.87 8.66 10.94
C PRO A 109 8.13 7.34 10.74
N GLY A 110 8.44 6.62 9.66
CA GLY A 110 7.91 5.29 9.41
C GLY A 110 7.78 4.94 7.94
N SER A 111 8.20 3.73 7.58
CA SER A 111 8.11 3.21 6.20
C SER A 111 6.67 3.04 5.72
N MET A 112 5.76 2.65 6.62
CA MET A 112 4.33 2.52 6.29
C MET A 112 3.65 3.87 6.04
N ALA A 113 3.90 4.85 6.90
CA ALA A 113 3.35 6.20 6.73
C ALA A 113 3.85 6.84 5.41
N ALA A 114 5.14 6.66 5.09
CA ALA A 114 5.68 7.09 3.80
C ALA A 114 4.99 6.40 2.62
N LEU A 115 4.74 5.09 2.71
CA LEU A 115 4.05 4.35 1.64
C LEU A 115 2.64 4.87 1.39
N GLU A 116 1.87 5.16 2.44
CA GLU A 116 0.51 5.69 2.31
C GLU A 116 0.48 7.05 1.61
N VAL A 117 1.42 7.94 1.96
CA VAL A 117 1.57 9.24 1.29
C VAL A 117 2.00 9.05 -0.15
N ILE A 118 2.93 8.15 -0.43
CA ILE A 118 3.38 7.82 -1.79
C ILE A 118 2.23 7.32 -2.65
N GLN A 119 1.45 6.36 -2.15
CA GLN A 119 0.27 5.83 -2.86
C GLN A 119 -0.75 6.95 -3.14
N SER A 120 -0.95 7.85 -2.18
CA SER A 120 -1.82 9.01 -2.35
C SER A 120 -1.29 9.96 -3.43
N GLU A 121 0.00 10.28 -3.43
CA GLU A 121 0.62 11.17 -4.42
C GLU A 121 0.59 10.57 -5.84
N ILE A 122 0.77 9.25 -5.96
CA ILE A 122 0.65 8.51 -7.22
C ILE A 122 -0.79 8.56 -7.74
N LYS A 123 -1.79 8.32 -6.89
CA LYS A 123 -3.22 8.37 -7.26
C LYS A 123 -3.68 9.76 -7.71
N ASN A 124 -3.04 10.81 -7.21
CA ASN A 124 -3.32 12.18 -7.60
C ASN A 124 -2.69 12.59 -8.94
N ASP A 125 -1.78 11.79 -9.49
CA ASP A 125 -1.08 12.11 -10.74
C ASP A 125 -1.63 11.27 -11.92
N PRO A 126 -2.28 11.90 -12.92
CA PRO A 126 -2.89 11.16 -14.02
C PRO A 126 -1.87 10.46 -14.93
N VAL A 127 -0.62 10.94 -14.98
CA VAL A 127 0.44 10.32 -15.78
C VAL A 127 0.90 9.02 -15.11
N LEU A 128 1.05 9.04 -13.79
CA LEU A 128 1.42 7.85 -13.02
C LEU A 128 0.29 6.82 -12.97
N VAL A 129 -0.96 7.26 -12.88
CA VAL A 129 -2.13 6.35 -12.91
C VAL A 129 -2.23 5.57 -14.23
N ASN A 130 -1.94 6.22 -15.36
CA ASN A 130 -1.91 5.53 -16.65
C ASN A 130 -0.61 4.74 -16.90
N GLY A 131 0.44 5.08 -16.15
CA GLY A 131 1.79 4.55 -16.34
C GLY A 131 2.13 3.35 -15.45
N CYS A 132 1.39 3.15 -14.36
CA CYS A 132 1.62 2.12 -13.35
C CYS A 132 0.39 1.21 -13.22
N SER A 133 0.59 -0.11 -13.29
CA SER A 133 -0.53 -1.07 -13.32
C SER A 133 -0.94 -1.62 -11.95
N LEU A 134 -0.13 -1.43 -10.91
CA LEU A 134 -0.33 -1.98 -9.57
C LEU A 134 -0.47 -0.86 -8.52
N ILE A 135 -1.42 0.03 -8.78
CA ILE A 135 -1.81 1.09 -7.85
C ILE A 135 -3.01 0.59 -7.05
N ILE A 136 -2.91 0.68 -5.73
CA ILE A 136 -3.80 0.04 -4.76
C ILE A 136 -4.43 1.13 -3.92
#